data_AF-A0A3B9X3R6-F1
#
_entry.id   AF-A0A3B9X3R6-F1
#
_cell.length_a   1.000
_cell.length_b   1.000
_cell.length_c   1.000
_cell.angle_alpha   90.00
_cell.angle_beta   90.00
_cell.angle_gamma   90.00
#
_symmetry.space_group_name_H-M   'P 1'
#
loop_
_entity.id
_entity.type
_entity.pdbx_description
1 polymer ?
#
loop_
_entity_poly.entity_id
_entity_poly.type
_entity_poly.pdbx_seq_one_letter_code
_entity_poly.pdbx_strand_id
1 'polypeptide(L)'
;ALGVSKVVLGFDLMKVLMPLYLLGIVLTVLSTEEFVNVGWDSAGVTTGPVTVPLVLAMGLGFGNALGSTEGFGILATASICPIVAVLSLGLYVQFRVRQEERRTAREFALEGEIT
;
A
#
# COMPACT_ATOMS: atom_id res chain seq x y z
N ALA A 1 19.93 2.24 5.53
CA ALA A 1 20.34 2.92 6.78
C ALA A 1 19.18 3.67 7.45
N LEU A 2 18.48 4.59 6.76
CA LEU A 2 17.41 5.41 7.36
C LEU A 2 16.23 4.64 7.99
N GLY A 3 15.86 3.47 7.46
CA GLY A 3 14.72 2.69 7.97
C GLY A 3 14.94 2.09 9.36
N VAL A 4 16.12 1.54 9.63
CA VAL A 4 16.44 0.90 10.93
C VAL A 4 16.72 1.96 12.00
N SER A 5 17.36 3.07 11.60
CA SER A 5 17.67 4.17 12.52
C SER A 5 16.42 4.88 13.07
N LYS A 6 15.26 4.78 12.41
CA LYS A 6 14.01 5.41 12.86
C LYS A 6 13.22 4.54 13.85
N VAL A 7 13.39 3.22 13.79
CA VAL A 7 12.74 2.23 14.69
C VAL A 7 13.34 2.27 16.11
N VAL A 8 14.61 2.67 16.24
CA VAL A 8 15.34 2.69 17.52
C VAL A 8 15.05 3.96 18.37
N LEU A 9 14.44 5.01 17.79
CA LEU A 9 14.28 6.32 18.44
C LEU A 9 13.00 6.49 19.29
N GLY A 10 12.29 5.41 19.64
CA GLY A 10 11.13 5.50 20.55
C GLY A 10 9.86 6.08 19.89
N PHE A 11 9.64 5.78 18.61
CA PHE A 11 8.42 6.18 17.93
C PHE A 11 7.28 5.20 18.25
N ASP A 12 6.20 5.73 18.81
CA ASP A 12 4.93 5.01 18.94
C ASP A 12 4.49 4.55 17.55
N LEU A 13 4.47 3.24 17.33
CA LEU A 13 4.22 2.64 16.02
C LEU A 13 2.86 3.07 15.45
N MET A 14 1.90 3.41 16.32
CA MET A 14 0.60 3.94 15.91
C MET A 14 0.71 5.26 15.15
N LYS A 15 1.70 6.11 15.44
CA LYS A 15 1.91 7.38 14.72
C LYS A 15 2.39 7.17 13.29
N VAL A 16 2.97 6.02 12.98
CA VAL A 16 3.40 5.64 11.62
C VAL A 16 2.29 4.89 10.89
N LEU A 17 1.61 3.99 11.60
CA LEU A 17 0.50 3.22 11.04
C LEU A 17 -0.68 4.09 10.62
N MET A 18 -1.10 5.01 11.49
CA MET A 18 -2.25 5.91 11.25
C MET A 18 -2.20 6.61 9.88
N PRO A 19 -1.15 7.37 9.54
CA PRO A 19 -1.09 8.06 8.25
C PRO A 19 -0.98 7.10 7.06
N LEU A 20 -0.34 5.93 7.22
CA LEU A 20 -0.23 4.93 6.15
C LEU A 20 -1.56 4.26 5.84
N TYR A 21 -2.35 3.91 6.85
CA TYR A 21 -3.69 3.36 6.66
C TYR A 21 -4.65 4.43 6.11
N LEU A 22 -4.56 5.67 6.58
CA LEU A 22 -5.32 6.78 6.03
C LEU A 22 -5.01 6.97 4.53
N LEU A 23 -3.73 6.95 4.16
CA LEU A 23 -3.31 7.00 2.76
C LEU A 23 -3.86 5.82 1.96
N GLY A 24 -3.81 4.60 2.50
CA GLY A 24 -4.38 3.41 1.86
C GLY A 24 -5.88 3.54 1.59
N ILE A 25 -6.65 4.08 2.54
CA ILE A 25 -8.09 4.35 2.36
C ILE A 25 -8.32 5.40 1.28
N VAL A 26 -7.56 6.51 1.29
CA VAL A 26 -7.67 7.54 0.26
C VAL A 26 -7.35 6.98 -1.14
N LEU A 27 -6.27 6.20 -1.27
CA LEU A 27 -5.90 5.56 -2.53
C LEU A 27 -6.94 4.53 -2.98
N THR A 28 -7.60 3.85 -2.04
CA THR A 28 -8.70 2.91 -2.31
C THR A 28 -9.90 3.63 -2.93
N VAL A 29 -10.32 4.76 -2.36
CA VAL A 29 -11.45 5.55 -2.88
C VAL A 29 -11.14 6.13 -4.27
N LEU A 30 -9.87 6.39 -4.58
CA LEU A 30 -9.45 6.92 -5.87
C LEU A 30 -9.21 5.83 -6.94
N SER A 31 -9.03 4.56 -6.54
CA SER A 31 -8.73 3.44 -7.44
C SER A 31 -9.99 2.74 -7.95
N THR A 32 -9.86 1.96 -9.04
CA THR A 32 -10.93 1.06 -9.53
C THR A 32 -10.99 -0.23 -8.71
N GLU A 33 -12.15 -0.88 -8.73
CA GLU A 33 -12.41 -2.14 -8.03
C GLU A 33 -11.37 -3.23 -8.32
N GLU A 34 -10.85 -3.32 -9.56
CA GLU A 34 -9.79 -4.28 -9.91
C GLU A 34 -8.52 -4.06 -9.07
N PHE A 35 -8.00 -2.82 -9.02
CA PHE A 35 -6.78 -2.51 -8.27
C PHE A 35 -7.00 -2.55 -6.76
N VAL A 36 -8.20 -2.23 -6.30
CA VAL A 36 -8.59 -2.37 -4.90
C VAL A 36 -8.55 -3.84 -4.49
N ASN A 37 -9.22 -4.73 -5.24
CA ASN A 37 -9.23 -6.16 -4.95
C ASN A 37 -7.83 -6.77 -4.97
N VAL A 38 -7.02 -6.45 -5.98
CA VAL A 38 -5.63 -6.94 -6.05
C VAL A 38 -4.78 -6.37 -4.91
N GLY A 39 -4.96 -5.10 -4.54
CA GLY A 39 -4.20 -4.46 -3.47
C GLY A 39 -4.46 -5.09 -2.11
N TRP A 40 -5.73 -5.31 -1.77
CA TRP A 40 -6.10 -5.90 -0.48
C TRP A 40 -5.85 -7.42 -0.42
N ASP A 41 -5.96 -8.14 -1.54
CA ASP A 41 -5.57 -9.56 -1.60
C ASP A 41 -4.06 -9.74 -1.47
N SER A 42 -3.26 -8.82 -2.03
CA SER A 42 -1.80 -8.83 -1.90
C SER A 42 -1.30 -8.67 -0.46
N ALA A 43 -2.09 -8.04 0.42
CA ALA A 43 -1.81 -7.99 1.85
C ALA A 43 -1.80 -9.40 2.46
N GLY A 44 -2.76 -10.25 2.03
CA GLY A 44 -2.88 -11.64 2.44
C GLY A 44 -1.66 -12.50 2.08
N VAL A 45 -1.04 -12.23 0.93
CA VAL A 45 0.19 -12.92 0.48
C VAL A 45 1.36 -12.64 1.42
N THR A 46 1.43 -11.44 2.00
CA THR A 46 2.45 -11.11 3.01
C THR A 46 2.16 -11.68 4.39
N THR A 47 0.89 -12.00 4.68
CA THR A 47 0.43 -12.64 5.93
C THR A 47 0.12 -14.12 5.72
N GLY A 48 1.00 -14.83 5.04
CA GLY A 48 0.86 -16.28 4.87
C GLY A 48 0.98 -17.05 6.19
N PRO A 49 0.58 -18.34 6.21
CA PRO A 49 0.62 -19.19 7.40
C PRO A 49 2.03 -19.37 8.00
N VAL A 50 3.08 -19.07 7.23
CA VAL A 50 4.49 -19.10 7.69
C VAL A 50 4.97 -17.70 8.12
N THR A 51 4.58 -16.66 7.39
CA THR A 51 5.09 -15.29 7.60
C THR A 51 4.47 -14.63 8.83
N VAL A 52 3.20 -14.90 9.13
CA VAL A 52 2.51 -14.31 10.30
C VAL A 52 3.13 -14.78 11.62
N PRO A 53 3.31 -16.09 11.89
CA PRO A 53 3.95 -16.54 13.12
C PRO A 53 5.38 -16.04 13.26
N LEU A 54 6.13 -15.98 12.15
CA LEU A 54 7.51 -15.49 12.15
C LEU A 54 7.59 -14.01 12.53
N VAL A 55 6.81 -13.15 11.87
CA VAL A 55 6.79 -11.70 12.14
C VAL A 55 6.26 -11.40 13.54
N LEU A 56 5.24 -12.12 13.99
CA LEU A 56 4.74 -12.01 15.36
C LEU A 56 5.78 -12.46 16.39
N ALA A 57 6.47 -13.59 16.18
CA ALA A 57 7.52 -14.07 17.07
C ALA A 57 8.68 -13.07 17.15
N MET A 58 9.08 -12.47 16.02
CA MET A 58 10.08 -11.40 15.98
C MET A 58 9.60 -10.16 16.74
N GLY A 59 8.35 -9.73 16.54
CA GLY A 59 7.81 -8.56 17.21
C GLY A 59 7.55 -8.76 18.70
N LEU A 60 7.18 -9.96 19.14
CA LEU A 60 7.14 -10.36 20.55
C LEU A 60 8.55 -10.41 21.17
N GLY A 61 9.54 -10.90 20.42
CA GLY A 61 10.94 -10.93 20.86
C GLY A 61 11.51 -9.53 21.08
N PHE A 62 11.30 -8.61 20.14
CA PHE A 62 11.70 -7.21 20.28
C PHE A 62 10.88 -6.48 21.34
N GLY A 63 9.57 -6.75 21.39
CA GLY A 63 8.68 -6.18 22.38
C GLY A 63 9.06 -6.54 23.82
N ASN A 64 9.42 -7.80 24.08
CA ASN A 64 9.90 -8.25 25.38
C ASN A 64 11.25 -7.63 25.77
N ALA A 65 12.13 -7.36 24.80
CA ALA A 65 13.40 -6.67 25.04
C ALA A 65 13.24 -5.17 25.33
N LEU A 66 12.15 -4.56 24.86
CA LEU A 66 11.86 -3.12 24.98
C LEU A 66 10.73 -2.80 25.98
N GLY A 67 10.09 -3.81 26.58
CA GLY A 67 8.98 -3.66 27.52
C GLY A 67 7.64 -3.23 26.88
N SER A 68 7.45 -3.42 25.57
CA SER A 68 6.24 -3.03 24.82
C SER A 68 5.67 -4.18 24.00
N THR A 69 4.35 -4.27 23.81
CA THR A 69 3.72 -5.31 22.98
C THR A 69 3.63 -4.88 21.51
N GLU A 70 4.77 -4.90 20.79
CA GLU A 70 4.89 -4.38 19.40
C GLU A 70 4.54 -5.39 18.29
N GLY A 71 4.20 -6.64 18.63
CA GLY A 71 4.03 -7.73 17.66
C GLY A 71 3.01 -7.48 16.55
N PHE A 72 1.81 -7.01 16.91
CA PHE A 72 0.75 -6.69 15.95
C PHE A 72 1.07 -5.47 15.09
N GLY A 73 1.79 -4.52 15.67
CA GLY A 73 2.18 -3.31 14.98
C GLY A 73 3.11 -3.62 13.81
N ILE A 74 4.17 -4.40 14.06
CA ILE A 74 5.14 -4.81 13.04
C ILE A 74 4.47 -5.64 11.94
N LEU A 75 3.54 -6.52 12.32
CA LEU A 75 2.73 -7.27 11.36
C LEU A 75 1.94 -6.34 10.44
N ALA A 76 1.29 -5.32 11.00
CA ALA A 76 0.49 -4.39 10.23
C ALA A 76 1.32 -3.47 9.33
N THR A 77 2.56 -3.11 9.71
CA THR A 77 3.50 -2.41 8.82
C THR A 77 3.99 -3.30 7.67
N ALA A 78 4.07 -4.62 7.87
CA ALA A 78 4.41 -5.54 6.79
C ALA A 78 3.29 -5.63 5.74
N SER A 79 2.02 -5.59 6.15
CA SER A 79 0.86 -5.67 5.26
C SER A 79 0.55 -4.39 4.49
N ILE A 80 0.87 -3.20 5.03
CA ILE A 80 0.50 -1.93 4.38
C ILE A 80 1.38 -1.59 3.15
N CYS A 81 2.62 -2.07 3.12
CA CYS A 81 3.55 -1.87 2.00
C CYS A 81 3.00 -2.40 0.64
N PRO A 82 2.60 -3.68 0.51
CA PRO A 82 2.05 -4.19 -0.75
C PRO A 82 0.73 -3.50 -1.14
N ILE A 83 -0.15 -3.18 -0.17
CA ILE A 83 -1.41 -2.46 -0.43
C ILE A 83 -1.12 -1.11 -1.10
N VAL A 84 -0.27 -0.29 -0.49
CA VAL A 84 0.06 1.04 -1.02
C VAL A 84 0.77 0.94 -2.37
N ALA A 85 1.65 -0.05 -2.56
CA ALA A 85 2.36 -0.26 -3.82
C ALA A 85 1.38 -0.58 -4.97
N VAL A 86 0.43 -1.50 -4.75
CA VAL A 86 -0.55 -1.90 -5.76
C VAL A 86 -1.53 -0.77 -6.07
N LEU A 87 -2.07 -0.09 -5.05
CA LEU A 87 -3.00 1.03 -5.29
C LEU A 87 -2.33 2.20 -6.01
N SER A 88 -1.07 2.50 -5.67
CA SER A 88 -0.29 3.55 -6.37
C SER A 88 -0.05 3.18 -7.84
N LEU A 89 0.28 1.91 -8.11
CA LEU A 89 0.43 1.41 -9.47
C LEU A 89 -0.90 1.46 -10.24
N GLY A 90 -2.00 1.08 -9.59
CA GLY A 90 -3.34 1.11 -10.18
C GLY A 90 -3.75 2.51 -10.63
N LEU A 91 -3.53 3.51 -9.78
CA LEU A 91 -3.74 4.92 -10.14
C LEU A 91 -2.85 5.32 -11.32
N TYR A 92 -1.55 4.99 -11.27
CA TYR A 92 -0.62 5.34 -12.36
C TYR A 92 -1.07 4.76 -13.71
N VAL A 93 -1.48 3.48 -13.73
CA VAL A 93 -1.97 2.81 -14.94
C VAL A 93 -3.27 3.47 -15.43
N GLN A 94 -4.24 3.74 -14.55
CA GLN A 94 -5.46 4.44 -14.96
C GLN A 94 -5.18 5.81 -15.58
N PHE A 95 -4.26 6.59 -15.00
CA PHE A 95 -3.89 7.89 -15.55
C PHE A 95 -3.30 7.76 -16.95
N ARG A 96 -2.51 6.72 -17.21
CA ARG A 96 -1.96 6.44 -18.55
C ARG A 96 -3.05 6.06 -19.55
N VAL A 97 -3.89 5.09 -19.21
CA VAL A 97 -4.97 4.60 -20.09
C VAL A 97 -5.94 5.74 -20.45
N ARG A 98 -6.36 6.54 -19.46
CA ARG A 98 -7.26 7.68 -19.70
C ARG A 98 -6.65 8.74 -20.62
N GLN A 99 -5.33 8.91 -20.65
CA GLN A 99 -4.69 9.85 -21.57
C GLN A 99 -4.66 9.32 -23.00
N GLU A 100 -4.41 8.03 -23.18
CA GLU A 100 -4.44 7.39 -24.49
C GLU A 100 -5.84 7.46 -25.11
N GLU A 101 -6.89 7.10 -24.36
CA GLU A 101 -8.28 7.22 -24.82
C GLU A 101 -8.64 8.66 -25.24
N ARG A 102 -8.23 9.65 -24.44
CA ARG A 102 -8.47 11.06 -24.75
C ARG A 102 -7.74 11.53 -26.00
N ARG A 103 -6.56 10.98 -26.28
CA ARG A 103 -5.77 11.32 -27.46
C ARG A 103 -6.44 10.73 -28.71
N THR A 104 -6.77 9.45 -28.67
CA THR A 104 -7.48 8.76 -29.75
C THR A 104 -8.83 9.42 -30.05
N ALA A 105 -9.62 9.77 -29.02
CA ALA A 105 -10.89 10.47 -29.22
C ALA A 105 -10.74 11.86 -29.85
N ARG A 106 -9.66 12.59 -29.51
CA ARG A 106 -9.35 13.89 -30.15
C ARG A 106 -8.93 13.73 -31.60
N GLU A 107 -8.16 12.70 -31.93
CA GLU A 107 -7.75 12.40 -33.30
C GLU A 107 -8.98 12.08 -34.17
N PHE A 108 -9.91 11.25 -33.69
CA PHE A 108 -11.17 10.98 -34.39
C PHE A 108 -12.09 12.21 -34.52
N ALA A 109 -12.16 13.07 -33.50
CA ALA A 109 -12.94 14.31 -33.58
C ALA A 109 -12.40 15.27 -34.65
N LEU A 110 -11.07 15.36 -34.77
CA LEU A 110 -10.42 16.17 -35.79
C LEU A 110 -10.62 15.60 -37.20
N GLU A 111 -10.54 14.27 -37.38
CA GLU A 111 -10.81 13.64 -38.69
C GLU A 111 -12.26 13.81 -39.13
N GLY A 112 -13.22 13.70 -38.20
CA GLY A 112 -14.65 13.85 -38.50
C GLY A 112 -15.10 15.29 -38.80
N GLU A 113 -14.35 16.31 -38.38
CA GLU A 113 -14.61 17.71 -38.77
C GLU A 113 -14.05 18.06 -40.17
N ILE A 114 -13.14 17.24 -40.72
CA ILE A 114 -12.48 17.50 -42.01
C ILE A 114 -13.21 16.83 -43.20
N THR A 115 -14.07 15.84 -42.92
CA THR A 115 -14.92 15.12 -43.90
C THR A 115 -16.31 15.71 -44.02
#